data_AF-A0A836TPU8-F1
#
_entry.id   AF-A0A836TPU8-F1
#
_cell.length_a   1.000
_cell.length_b   1.000
_cell.length_c   1.000
_cell.angle_alpha   90.00
_cell.angle_beta   90.00
_cell.angle_gamma   90.00
#
_symmetry.space_group_name_H-M   'P 1'
#
loop_
_entity.id
_entity.type
_entity.pdbx_description
1 polymer ?
#
loop_
_entity_poly.entity_id
_entity_poly.type
_entity_poly.pdbx_seq_one_letter_code
_entity_poly.pdbx_strand_id
1 'polypeptide(L)'
;YIVFLQKHKIHNAALHVFPGTHKLGFIPHQSFININGLAKRMVPPDKLDELNKEHGLVAIEAEPGDALFFHVCLVHGSSHNISPDGRMTLFVQLNTFGNKPKNTLSNVKQFNILRAKEEVEEASRRYQFFKEKLERQIKSDIPEFCPPVPDQEK
;
A
#
# COMPACT_ATOMS: atom_id res chain seq x y z
N TYR A 1 -16.10 8.94 3.76
CA TYR A 1 -15.52 10.21 4.24
C TYR A 1 -14.69 9.93 5.48
N ILE A 2 -13.76 10.83 5.77
CA ILE A 2 -12.89 10.78 6.94
C ILE A 2 -13.26 11.95 7.86
N VAL A 3 -13.29 11.72 9.17
CA VAL A 3 -13.28 12.78 10.18
C VAL A 3 -11.94 12.73 10.90
N PHE A 4 -11.25 13.87 10.95
CA PHE A 4 -9.94 13.99 11.56
C PHE A 4 -10.10 14.20 13.07
N LEU A 5 -9.55 13.29 13.88
CA LEU A 5 -9.66 13.36 15.36
C LEU A 5 -8.41 13.98 15.99
N GLN A 6 -7.34 14.09 15.21
CA GLN A 6 -6.08 14.74 15.55
C GLN A 6 -5.64 15.61 14.37
N LYS A 7 -4.59 16.41 14.55
CA LYS A 7 -4.01 17.20 13.45
C LYS A 7 -3.40 16.28 12.41
N HIS A 8 -3.61 16.59 11.13
CA HIS A 8 -2.97 15.93 10.01
C HIS A 8 -2.16 16.96 9.26
N LYS A 9 -0.84 16.76 9.23
CA LYS A 9 0.16 17.63 8.63
C LYS A 9 1.18 16.78 7.90
N ILE A 10 1.93 17.37 6.98
CA ILE A 10 2.94 16.61 6.22
C ILE A 10 3.93 15.89 7.17
N HIS A 11 4.34 16.52 8.27
CA HIS A 11 5.31 15.97 9.22
C HIS A 11 4.84 14.71 9.95
N ASN A 12 3.53 14.59 10.22
CA ASN A 12 2.95 13.40 10.85
C ASN A 12 2.24 12.48 9.83
N ALA A 13 2.65 12.55 8.57
CA ALA A 13 2.19 11.75 7.45
C ALA A 13 0.73 12.02 7.03
N ALA A 14 0.34 13.27 6.75
CA ALA A 14 -0.95 13.59 6.16
C ALA A 14 -1.31 12.69 4.94
N LEU A 15 -2.61 12.51 4.69
CA LEU A 15 -3.10 11.79 3.52
C LEU A 15 -2.68 12.54 2.26
N HIS A 16 -2.11 11.83 1.29
CA HIS A 16 -1.80 12.37 -0.03
C HIS A 16 -2.80 11.83 -1.05
N VAL A 17 -3.14 12.65 -2.03
CA VAL A 17 -4.08 12.31 -3.11
C VAL A 17 -3.55 12.79 -4.45
N PHE A 18 -3.97 12.12 -5.53
CA PHE A 18 -3.84 12.63 -6.90
C PHE A 18 -5.19 13.24 -7.32
N PRO A 19 -5.31 14.58 -7.38
CA PRO A 19 -6.58 15.25 -7.66
C PRO A 19 -7.20 14.81 -8.99
N GLY A 20 -8.52 14.57 -9.00
CA GLY A 20 -9.25 14.23 -10.23
C GLY A 20 -9.16 12.76 -10.67
N THR A 21 -8.30 11.94 -10.07
CA THR A 21 -8.12 10.52 -10.48
C THR A 21 -9.34 9.64 -10.27
N HIS A 22 -10.30 10.05 -9.44
CA HIS A 22 -11.59 9.39 -9.32
C HIS A 22 -12.36 9.29 -10.66
N LYS A 23 -12.07 10.16 -11.63
CA LYS A 23 -12.66 10.15 -12.97
C LYS A 23 -12.10 9.05 -13.87
N LEU A 24 -10.93 8.48 -13.52
CA LEU A 24 -10.30 7.38 -14.26
C LEU A 24 -10.96 6.03 -13.98
N GLY A 25 -11.84 5.96 -12.96
CA GLY A 25 -12.49 4.72 -12.56
C GLY A 25 -11.55 3.79 -11.80
N PHE A 26 -11.81 2.48 -11.88
CA PHE A 26 -11.02 1.48 -11.17
C PHE A 26 -9.68 1.23 -11.86
N ILE A 27 -8.59 1.51 -11.14
CA ILE A 27 -7.23 1.19 -11.58
C ILE A 27 -6.88 -0.21 -11.04
N PRO A 28 -6.53 -1.19 -11.91
CA PRO A 28 -6.09 -2.50 -11.47
C PRO A 28 -4.87 -2.40 -10.55
N HIS A 29 -4.95 -3.05 -9.40
CA HIS A 29 -3.87 -3.08 -8.43
C HIS A 29 -2.97 -4.30 -8.69
N GLN A 30 -1.67 -4.12 -8.50
CA GLN A 30 -0.72 -5.23 -8.50
C GLN A 30 -0.52 -5.78 -7.09
N SER A 31 -0.17 -7.07 -6.98
CA SER A 31 0.29 -7.61 -5.70
C SER A 31 1.68 -7.12 -5.37
N PHE A 32 1.96 -6.99 -4.09
CA PHE A 32 3.32 -6.88 -3.57
C PHE A 32 3.36 -7.48 -2.17
N ILE A 33 4.55 -7.88 -1.73
CA ILE A 33 4.77 -8.36 -0.37
C ILE A 33 5.41 -7.23 0.42
N ASN A 34 4.79 -6.86 1.55
CA ASN A 34 5.31 -5.78 2.37
C ASN A 34 6.49 -6.23 3.23
N ILE A 35 7.11 -5.30 3.95
CA ILE A 35 8.24 -5.56 4.84
C ILE A 35 7.98 -6.62 5.94
N ASN A 36 6.71 -6.91 6.24
CA ASN A 36 6.32 -7.92 7.22
C ASN A 36 6.03 -9.29 6.57
N GLY A 37 6.27 -9.45 5.27
CA GLY A 37 5.99 -10.69 4.54
C GLY A 37 4.51 -10.90 4.21
N LEU A 38 3.67 -9.86 4.30
CA LEU A 38 2.23 -9.97 4.03
C LEU A 38 1.92 -9.46 2.63
N ALA A 39 1.09 -10.19 1.90
CA ALA A 39 0.61 -9.74 0.60
C ALA A 39 -0.17 -8.45 0.76
N LYS A 40 -0.10 -7.55 -0.22
CA LYS A 40 -0.86 -6.31 -0.27
C LYS A 40 -1.13 -5.98 -1.72
N ARG A 41 -2.05 -5.05 -1.94
CA ARG A 41 -2.38 -4.55 -3.27
C ARG A 41 -1.98 -3.08 -3.33
N MET A 42 -1.35 -2.68 -4.42
CA MET A 42 -0.99 -1.28 -4.66
C MET A 42 -1.27 -0.88 -6.10
N VAL A 43 -1.45 0.41 -6.33
CA VAL A 43 -1.34 0.96 -7.68
C VAL A 43 0.11 0.74 -8.16
N PRO A 44 0.34 0.24 -9.39
CA PRO A 44 1.70 0.03 -9.90
C PRO A 44 2.57 1.30 -9.83
N PRO A 45 3.87 1.20 -9.49
CA PRO A 45 4.79 2.34 -9.42
C PRO A 45 4.81 3.18 -10.70
N ASP A 46 4.93 2.54 -11.87
CA ASP A 46 4.92 3.25 -13.16
C ASP A 46 3.63 4.06 -13.36
N LYS A 47 2.50 3.52 -12.88
CA LYS A 47 1.22 4.23 -12.92
C LYS A 47 1.17 5.37 -11.92
N LEU A 48 1.76 5.22 -10.73
CA LEU A 48 1.90 6.33 -9.77
C LEU A 48 2.75 7.46 -10.34
N ASP A 49 3.83 7.14 -11.07
CA ASP A 49 4.68 8.15 -11.73
C ASP A 49 3.94 8.90 -12.84
N GLU A 50 3.13 8.19 -13.65
CA GLU A 50 2.24 8.79 -14.65
C GLU A 50 1.23 9.73 -13.98
N LEU A 51 0.53 9.25 -12.94
CA LEU A 51 -0.47 10.04 -12.22
C LEU A 51 0.13 11.27 -11.54
N ASN A 52 1.36 11.17 -11.03
CA ASN A 52 2.05 12.32 -10.44
C ASN A 52 2.37 13.40 -11.47
N LYS A 53 2.79 13.00 -12.68
CA LYS A 53 3.07 13.94 -13.77
C LYS A 53 1.80 14.63 -14.26
N GLU A 54 0.68 13.90 -14.35
CA GLU A 54 -0.57 14.42 -14.92
C GLU A 54 -1.44 15.18 -13.92
N HIS A 55 -1.54 14.70 -12.69
CA HIS A 55 -2.48 15.21 -11.69
C HIS A 55 -1.79 15.99 -10.56
N GLY A 56 -0.49 15.77 -10.35
CA GLY A 56 0.24 16.25 -9.18
C GLY A 56 -0.17 15.52 -7.89
N LEU A 57 0.73 15.52 -6.91
CA LEU A 57 0.49 14.97 -5.58
C LEU A 57 0.15 16.09 -4.60
N VAL A 58 -0.99 15.98 -3.91
CA VAL A 58 -1.45 16.97 -2.93
C VAL A 58 -1.58 16.32 -1.56
N ALA A 59 -0.96 16.92 -0.54
CA ALA A 59 -1.17 16.55 0.86
C ALA A 59 -2.44 17.23 1.40
N ILE A 60 -3.28 16.46 2.09
CA ILE A 60 -4.49 16.94 2.76
C ILE A 60 -4.15 17.21 4.22
N GLU A 61 -3.88 18.46 4.52
CA GLU A 61 -3.76 18.92 5.90
C GLU A 61 -5.13 19.23 6.51
N ALA A 62 -5.30 18.89 7.78
CA ALA A 62 -6.57 19.04 8.48
C ALA A 62 -6.36 19.26 9.98
N GLU A 63 -7.25 20.03 10.59
CA GLU A 63 -7.35 20.19 12.04
C GLU A 63 -8.39 19.20 12.63
N PRO A 64 -8.34 18.91 13.94
CA PRO A 64 -9.34 18.07 14.59
C PRO A 64 -10.76 18.63 14.37
N GLY A 65 -11.68 17.79 13.92
CA GLY A 65 -13.06 18.16 13.59
C GLY A 65 -13.31 18.38 12.10
N ASP A 66 -12.26 18.59 11.30
CA ASP A 66 -12.41 18.64 9.84
C ASP A 66 -12.92 17.31 9.27
N ALA A 67 -13.57 17.39 8.11
CA ALA A 67 -14.05 16.22 7.39
C ALA A 67 -13.63 16.26 5.91
N LEU A 68 -13.12 15.12 5.42
CA LEU A 68 -12.80 14.93 4.00
C LEU A 68 -13.77 13.94 3.36
N PHE A 69 -14.50 14.40 2.34
CA PHE A 69 -15.31 13.57 1.47
C PHE A 69 -14.54 13.30 0.17
N PHE A 70 -14.34 12.03 -0.16
CA PHE A 70 -13.70 11.65 -1.41
C PHE A 70 -14.26 10.33 -1.95
N HIS A 71 -14.15 10.16 -3.26
CA HIS A 71 -14.64 9.01 -4.00
C HIS A 71 -13.73 7.80 -3.81
N VAL A 72 -14.29 6.58 -3.85
CA VAL A 72 -13.53 5.32 -3.61
C VAL A 72 -12.42 5.07 -4.63
N CYS A 73 -12.56 5.61 -5.84
CA CYS A 73 -11.57 5.53 -6.91
C CYS A 73 -10.53 6.66 -6.89
N LEU A 74 -10.60 7.61 -5.96
CA LEU A 74 -9.54 8.61 -5.83
C LEU A 74 -8.26 7.90 -5.37
N VAL A 75 -7.19 8.00 -6.15
CA VAL A 75 -5.91 7.42 -5.74
C VAL A 75 -5.36 8.23 -4.57
N HIS A 76 -5.12 7.55 -3.46
CA HIS A 76 -4.69 8.14 -2.20
C HIS A 76 -3.74 7.21 -1.45
N GLY A 77 -2.92 7.77 -0.58
CA GLY A 77 -2.00 7.02 0.27
C GLY A 77 -1.40 7.89 1.38
N SER A 78 -0.74 7.28 2.36
CA SER A 78 0.01 8.02 3.38
C SER A 78 1.34 7.35 3.64
N SER A 79 2.36 8.14 3.95
CA SER A 79 3.66 7.64 4.41
C SER A 79 3.58 7.06 5.82
N HIS A 80 4.71 6.51 6.28
CA HIS A 80 4.87 6.12 7.68
C HIS A 80 5.00 7.38 8.55
N ASN A 81 4.24 7.43 9.64
CA ASN A 81 4.40 8.49 10.64
C ASN A 81 5.61 8.18 11.52
N ILE A 82 6.70 8.93 11.32
CA ILE A 82 7.94 8.84 12.10
C ILE A 82 8.04 9.93 13.17
N SER A 83 6.99 10.75 13.32
CA SER A 83 6.91 11.84 14.31
C SER A 83 6.38 11.32 15.65
N PRO A 84 6.56 12.08 16.76
CA PRO A 84 5.94 11.75 18.03
C PRO A 84 4.43 12.05 18.07
N ASP A 85 3.88 12.74 17.07
CA ASP A 85 2.50 13.20 17.06
C ASP A 85 1.54 12.12 16.53
N GLY A 86 0.42 11.95 17.23
CA GLY A 86 -0.67 11.07 16.77
C GLY A 86 -1.35 11.59 15.49
N ARG A 87 -1.93 10.65 14.72
CA ARG A 87 -2.62 10.94 13.45
C ARG A 87 -3.95 10.16 13.31
N MET A 88 -4.78 10.21 14.35
CA MET A 88 -6.03 9.44 14.43
C MET A 88 -7.14 10.00 13.54
N THR A 89 -7.92 9.10 12.95
CA THR A 89 -9.08 9.41 12.08
C THR A 89 -10.20 8.42 12.30
N LEU A 90 -11.44 8.90 12.13
CA LEU A 90 -12.60 8.04 11.91
C LEU A 90 -12.83 7.89 10.40
N PHE A 91 -12.90 6.65 9.91
CA PHE A 91 -13.16 6.36 8.50
C PHE A 91 -14.55 5.76 8.32
N VAL A 92 -15.39 6.37 7.48
CA VAL A 92 -16.75 5.90 7.20
C VAL A 92 -16.94 5.70 5.70
N GLN A 93 -17.27 4.48 5.29
CA GLN A 93 -17.64 4.16 3.90
C GLN A 93 -19.16 4.17 3.77
N LEU A 94 -19.66 5.00 2.87
CA LEU A 94 -21.08 5.07 2.55
C LEU A 94 -21.32 4.35 1.22
N ASN A 95 -22.43 3.63 1.14
CA ASN A 95 -22.83 2.93 -0.06
C ASN A 95 -24.33 3.15 -0.33
N THR A 96 -24.74 3.14 -1.59
CA THR A 96 -26.14 3.34 -1.94
C THR A 96 -26.96 2.10 -1.57
N PHE A 97 -28.23 2.29 -1.22
CA PHE A 97 -29.11 1.17 -0.86
C PHE A 97 -29.25 0.13 -1.99
N GLY A 98 -29.18 0.57 -3.25
CA GLY A 98 -29.24 -0.30 -4.43
C GLY A 98 -27.95 -1.09 -4.68
N ASN A 99 -26.81 -0.66 -4.13
CA ASN A 99 -25.51 -1.29 -4.36
C ASN A 99 -25.15 -2.30 -3.26
N LYS A 100 -26.08 -3.19 -2.90
CA LYS A 100 -25.83 -4.20 -1.85
C LYS A 100 -24.70 -5.14 -2.27
N PRO A 101 -23.66 -5.34 -1.42
CA PRO A 101 -22.63 -6.33 -1.68
C PRO A 101 -23.25 -7.72 -1.87
N LYS A 102 -22.84 -8.41 -2.94
CA LYS A 102 -23.28 -9.77 -3.26
C LYS A 102 -22.17 -10.75 -2.97
N ASN A 103 -22.53 -11.96 -2.51
CA ASN A 103 -21.59 -13.06 -2.33
C ASN A 103 -20.37 -12.68 -1.47
N THR A 104 -20.58 -11.82 -0.45
CA THR A 104 -19.49 -11.19 0.31
C THR A 104 -18.56 -12.22 0.95
N LEU A 105 -19.11 -13.22 1.64
CA LEU A 105 -18.31 -14.24 2.32
C LEU A 105 -17.48 -15.07 1.36
N SER A 106 -18.05 -15.49 0.23
CA SER A 106 -17.31 -16.26 -0.78
C SER A 106 -16.23 -15.40 -1.44
N ASN A 107 -16.52 -14.14 -1.76
CA ASN A 107 -15.56 -13.24 -2.40
C ASN A 107 -14.38 -12.93 -1.46
N VAL A 108 -14.67 -12.64 -0.19
CA VAL A 108 -13.63 -12.43 0.84
C VAL A 108 -12.80 -13.69 1.04
N LYS A 109 -13.44 -14.88 1.09
CA LYS A 109 -12.71 -16.16 1.19
C LYS A 109 -11.76 -16.37 0.01
N GLN A 110 -12.23 -16.16 -1.22
CA GLN A 110 -11.39 -16.30 -2.41
C GLN A 110 -10.23 -15.31 -2.43
N PHE A 111 -10.49 -14.05 -2.06
CA PHE A 111 -9.46 -13.03 -1.94
C PHE A 111 -8.39 -13.38 -0.91
N ASN A 112 -8.80 -13.89 0.26
CA ASN A 112 -7.86 -14.31 1.31
C ASN A 112 -7.05 -15.54 0.92
N ILE A 113 -7.66 -16.51 0.23
CA ILE A 113 -6.94 -17.68 -0.29
C ILE A 113 -5.89 -17.24 -1.31
N LEU A 114 -6.22 -16.32 -2.22
CA LEU A 114 -5.26 -15.81 -3.20
C LEU A 114 -4.07 -15.14 -2.51
N ARG A 115 -4.33 -14.29 -1.51
CA ARG A 115 -3.28 -13.64 -0.73
C ARG A 115 -2.37 -14.64 -0.01
N ALA A 116 -2.96 -15.64 0.65
CA ALA A 116 -2.20 -16.67 1.35
C ALA A 116 -1.31 -17.49 0.39
N LYS A 117 -1.79 -17.75 -0.84
CA LYS A 117 -0.97 -18.39 -1.88
C LYS A 117 0.22 -17.53 -2.29
N GLU A 118 -0.01 -16.24 -2.57
CA GLU A 118 1.04 -15.28 -2.91
C GLU A 118 2.09 -15.17 -1.78
N GLU A 119 1.66 -15.21 -0.52
CA GLU A 119 2.53 -15.21 0.66
C GLU A 119 3.43 -16.47 0.72
N VAL A 120 2.87 -17.66 0.45
CA VAL A 120 3.64 -18.92 0.41
C VAL A 120 4.63 -18.95 -0.76
N GLU A 121 4.21 -18.48 -1.93
CA GLU A 121 5.05 -18.40 -3.12
C GLU A 121 6.25 -17.47 -2.89
N GLU A 122 6.01 -16.27 -2.36
CA GLU A 122 7.10 -15.35 -2.03
C GLU A 122 8.01 -15.92 -0.93
N ALA A 123 7.46 -16.49 0.14
CA ALA A 123 8.26 -17.07 1.21
C ALA A 123 9.20 -18.16 0.67
N SER A 124 8.71 -18.99 -0.26
CA SER A 124 9.51 -20.02 -0.93
C SER A 124 10.63 -19.41 -1.78
N ARG A 125 10.32 -18.37 -2.58
CA ARG A 125 11.32 -17.64 -3.36
C ARG A 125 12.41 -17.03 -2.48
N ARG A 126 12.02 -16.37 -1.39
CA ARG A 126 12.92 -15.70 -0.46
C ARG A 126 13.77 -16.70 0.32
N TYR A 127 13.20 -17.84 0.72
CA TYR A 127 13.95 -18.96 1.29
C TYR A 127 15.05 -19.43 0.35
N GLN A 128 14.72 -19.67 -0.92
CA GLN A 128 15.71 -20.11 -1.90
C GLN A 128 16.83 -19.09 -2.10
N PHE A 129 16.49 -17.80 -2.20
CA PHE A 129 17.48 -16.71 -2.26
C PHE A 129 18.43 -16.72 -1.07
N PHE A 130 17.91 -16.86 0.17
CA PHE A 130 18.75 -16.89 1.37
C PHE A 130 19.60 -18.15 1.48
N LYS A 131 19.08 -19.30 1.02
CA LYS A 131 19.85 -20.54 0.95
C LYS A 131 21.06 -20.38 0.02
N GLU A 132 20.86 -19.85 -1.18
CA GLU A 132 21.95 -19.59 -2.14
C GLU A 132 22.94 -18.56 -1.60
N LYS A 133 22.44 -17.51 -0.93
CA LYS A 133 23.30 -16.52 -0.26
C LYS A 133 24.19 -17.17 0.79
N LEU A 134 23.64 -18.03 1.64
CA LEU A 134 24.41 -18.76 2.65
C LEU A 134 25.52 -19.61 2.00
N GLU A 135 25.18 -20.36 0.95
CA GLU A 135 26.17 -21.19 0.24
C GLU A 135 27.30 -20.37 -0.39
N ARG A 136 26.99 -19.20 -0.95
CA ARG A 136 28.02 -18.29 -1.50
C ARG A 136 28.95 -17.76 -0.42
N GLN A 137 28.41 -17.36 0.73
CA GLN A 137 29.20 -16.82 1.84
C GLN A 137 30.11 -17.89 2.46
N ILE A 138 29.64 -19.14 2.60
CA ILE A 138 30.47 -20.25 3.09
C ILE A 138 31.67 -20.52 2.16
N LYS A 139 31.50 -20.34 0.85
CA LYS A 139 32.52 -20.64 -0.17
C LYS A 139 33.49 -19.50 -0.45
N SER A 140 33.20 -18.28 0.00
CA SER A 140 33.96 -17.08 -0.34
C SER A 140 34.91 -16.69 0.78
N ASP A 141 36.19 -16.48 0.46
CA ASP A 141 37.17 -15.88 1.38
C ASP A 141 36.99 -14.35 1.51
N ILE A 142 36.19 -13.75 0.63
CA ILE A 142 35.86 -12.31 0.64
C ILE A 142 34.50 -12.11 1.34
N PRO A 143 34.44 -11.33 2.42
CA PRO A 143 33.20 -11.07 3.14
C PRO A 143 32.24 -10.16 2.34
N GLU A 144 30.96 -10.50 2.35
CA GLU A 144 29.88 -9.71 1.76
C GLU A 144 29.27 -8.79 2.82
N PHE A 145 29.58 -7.49 2.77
CA PHE A 145 29.13 -6.52 3.78
C PHE A 145 27.69 -6.03 3.57
N CYS A 146 27.25 -5.92 2.32
CA CYS A 146 25.89 -5.49 1.98
C CYS A 146 25.13 -6.65 1.33
N PRO A 147 23.95 -7.05 1.84
CA PRO A 147 23.12 -8.03 1.17
C PRO A 147 22.72 -7.50 -0.22
N PRO A 148 22.95 -8.26 -1.31
CA PRO A 148 22.52 -7.84 -2.63
C PRO A 148 20.99 -7.80 -2.66
N VAL A 149 20.44 -6.76 -3.26
CA VAL A 149 19.01 -6.72 -3.59
C VAL A 149 18.78 -7.75 -4.71
N PRO A 150 17.82 -8.68 -4.55
CA PRO A 150 17.49 -9.63 -5.61
C PRO A 150 17.19 -8.89 -6.93
N ASP A 151 17.62 -9.41 -8.08
CA ASP A 151 17.38 -8.73 -9.36
C ASP A 151 15.89 -8.51 -9.66
N GLN A 152 15.01 -9.36 -9.14
CA GLN A 152 13.57 -9.21 -9.25
C GLN A 152 12.99 -8.07 -8.37
N GLU A 153 13.80 -7.52 -7.45
CA GLU A 153 13.46 -6.42 -6.54
C GLU A 153 14.21 -5.12 -6.89
N LYS A 154 15.05 -5.13 -7.94
CA LYS A 154 15.71 -3.94 -8.47
C LYS A 154 14.79 -3.17 -9.39
#